data_AF-A0AAX0L3W6-F1
#
_entry.id   AF-A0AAX0L3W6-F1
#
_cell.length_a   1.000
_cell.length_b   1.000
_cell.length_c   1.000
_cell.angle_alpha   90.00
_cell.angle_beta   90.00
_cell.angle_gamma   90.00
#
_symmetry.space_group_name_H-M   'P 1'
#
loop_
_entity.id
_entity.type
_entity.pdbx_description
1 polymer ?
#
loop_
_entity_poly.entity_id
_entity_poly.type
_entity_poly.pdbx_seq_one_letter_code
_entity_poly.pdbx_strand_id
1 'polypeptide(L)'
;MSNLYWLSDAQMERLKPFFPKSHGKPRVDDRRVLSGIIFINRNGLRWCDAPKEYGPPKTLYNRWKRWSDNGVFARIMVGLAAERAEHKTIMIDATYLKAHRTASSLRVKKGGVPARSGEPKAA
;
A
#
# COMPACT_ATOMS: atom_id res chain seq x y z
N MET A 1 -11.77 -25.08 -7.03
CA MET A 1 -11.03 -24.72 -5.81
C MET A 1 -10.64 -23.27 -5.94
N SER A 2 -11.07 -22.40 -5.04
CA SER A 2 -10.74 -20.98 -5.10
C SER A 2 -9.27 -20.79 -4.69
N ASN A 3 -8.45 -20.25 -5.59
CA ASN A 3 -7.02 -20.01 -5.40
C ASN A 3 -6.79 -18.76 -4.52
N LEU A 4 -7.39 -18.76 -3.33
CA LEU A 4 -7.31 -17.66 -2.38
C LEU A 4 -5.99 -17.71 -1.62
N TYR A 5 -5.42 -16.54 -1.37
CA TYR A 5 -4.26 -16.38 -0.51
C TYR A 5 -4.68 -16.19 0.94
N TRP A 6 -4.12 -17.00 1.85
CA TRP A 6 -4.32 -16.85 3.30
C TRP A 6 -2.96 -16.87 3.98
N LEU A 7 -2.71 -15.87 4.82
CA LEU A 7 -1.56 -15.90 5.72
C LEU A 7 -1.71 -17.07 6.68
N SER A 8 -0.63 -17.80 6.95
CA SER A 8 -0.60 -18.81 8.00
C SER A 8 -0.51 -18.14 9.38
N ASP A 9 -0.82 -18.88 10.44
CA ASP A 9 -0.68 -18.37 11.81
C ASP A 9 0.78 -18.00 12.13
N ALA A 10 1.73 -18.83 11.69
CA ALA A 10 3.16 -18.52 11.83
C ALA A 10 3.56 -17.21 11.11
N GLN A 11 3.03 -16.95 9.91
CA GLN A 11 3.26 -15.68 9.23
C GLN A 11 2.62 -14.51 9.99
N MET A 12 1.42 -14.71 10.52
CA MET A 12 0.74 -13.70 11.33
C MET A 12 1.52 -13.37 12.61
N GLU A 13 2.06 -14.36 13.32
CA GLU A 13 2.88 -14.11 14.51
C GLU A 13 4.08 -13.23 14.20
N ARG A 14 4.73 -13.44 13.05
CA ARG A 14 5.85 -12.59 12.61
C ARG A 14 5.43 -11.16 12.26
N LEU A 15 4.19 -10.96 11.81
CA LEU A 15 3.69 -9.65 11.39
C LEU A 15 3.10 -8.83 12.55
N LYS A 16 2.53 -9.50 13.56
CA LYS A 16 1.87 -8.87 14.72
C LYS A 16 2.68 -7.76 15.40
N PRO A 17 4.00 -7.88 15.62
CA PRO A 17 4.79 -6.83 16.28
C PRO A 17 4.75 -5.47 15.57
N PHE A 18 4.49 -5.44 14.26
CA PHE A 18 4.47 -4.22 13.46
C PHE A 18 3.09 -3.55 13.41
N PHE A 19 2.05 -4.22 13.93
CA PHE A 19 0.69 -3.71 13.85
C PHE A 19 0.50 -2.52 14.81
N PRO A 20 -0.26 -1.50 14.40
CA PRO A 20 -0.56 -0.37 15.29
C PRO A 20 -1.34 -0.87 16.51
N LYS A 21 -1.21 -0.24 17.68
CA LYS A 21 -2.00 -0.58 18.88
C LYS A 21 -3.50 -0.34 18.63
N SER A 22 -4.37 -1.22 19.12
CA SER A 22 -5.82 -1.04 19.00
C SER A 22 -6.30 0.02 19.99
N HIS A 23 -7.18 0.93 19.54
CA HIS A 23 -7.83 1.88 20.43
C HIS A 23 -9.30 1.48 20.60
N GLY A 24 -9.64 0.99 21.80
CA GLY A 24 -11.01 0.74 22.27
C GLY A 24 -11.74 -0.42 21.60
N LYS A 25 -12.12 -0.27 20.32
CA LYS A 25 -12.93 -1.27 19.61
C LYS A 25 -12.07 -2.42 19.08
N PRO A 26 -12.46 -3.69 19.31
CA PRO A 26 -11.80 -4.83 18.70
C PRO A 26 -11.73 -4.65 17.18
N ARG A 27 -10.55 -4.89 16.62
CA ARG A 27 -10.37 -4.80 15.17
C ARG A 27 -11.06 -5.95 14.47
N VAL A 28 -11.57 -5.67 13.27
CA VAL A 28 -11.92 -6.71 12.31
C VAL A 28 -10.68 -7.59 12.09
N ASP A 29 -10.89 -8.91 12.00
CA ASP A 29 -9.85 -9.92 11.81
C ASP A 29 -8.73 -9.47 10.86
N ASP A 30 -7.56 -9.20 11.45
CA ASP A 30 -6.39 -8.69 10.75
C ASP A 30 -5.82 -9.73 9.79
N ARG A 31 -5.93 -11.03 10.08
CA ARG A 31 -5.46 -12.11 9.21
C ARG A 31 -6.26 -12.09 7.90
N ARG A 32 -7.60 -12.04 8.00
CA ARG A 32 -8.47 -11.99 6.83
C ARG A 32 -8.25 -10.73 5.98
N VAL A 33 -8.21 -9.57 6.63
CA VAL A 33 -8.06 -8.29 5.90
C VAL A 33 -6.70 -8.20 5.24
N LEU A 34 -5.62 -8.56 5.93
CA LEU A 34 -4.28 -8.50 5.35
C LEU A 34 -4.08 -9.53 4.24
N SER A 35 -4.62 -10.74 4.39
CA SER A 35 -4.62 -11.75 3.32
C SER A 35 -5.32 -11.24 2.05
N GLY A 36 -6.48 -10.58 2.20
CA GLY A 36 -7.20 -9.97 1.09
C GLY A 36 -6.44 -8.83 0.42
N ILE A 37 -5.79 -7.95 1.20
CA ILE A 37 -4.94 -6.88 0.67
C ILE A 37 -3.79 -7.46 -0.15
N ILE A 38 -3.11 -8.49 0.36
CA ILE A 38 -2.00 -9.15 -0.36
C ILE A 38 -2.51 -9.81 -1.65
N PHE A 39 -3.66 -10.47 -1.60
CA PHE A 39 -4.28 -11.09 -2.77
C PHE A 39 -4.56 -10.05 -3.87
N ILE A 40 -5.14 -8.90 -3.51
CA ILE A 40 -5.44 -7.81 -4.46
C ILE A 40 -4.15 -7.27 -5.07
N ASN A 41 -3.16 -6.95 -4.24
CA ASN A 41 -1.90 -6.37 -4.71
C ASN A 41 -1.09 -7.33 -5.58
N ARG A 42 -1.08 -8.62 -5.22
CA ARG A 42 -0.36 -9.67 -5.98
C ARG A 42 -0.95 -9.88 -7.38
N ASN A 43 -2.27 -9.75 -7.52
CA ASN A 43 -2.98 -10.02 -8.77
C ASN A 43 -3.34 -8.74 -9.55
N GLY A 44 -3.03 -7.55 -9.03
CA GLY A 44 -3.35 -6.27 -9.66
C GLY A 44 -4.86 -5.99 -9.77
N LEU A 45 -5.66 -6.50 -8.83
CA LEU A 45 -7.12 -6.37 -8.89
C LEU A 45 -7.60 -4.99 -8.45
N ARG A 46 -8.78 -4.57 -8.92
CA ARG A 46 -9.50 -3.46 -8.32
C ARG A 46 -10.05 -3.89 -6.97
N TRP A 47 -10.12 -2.97 -6.00
CA TRP A 47 -10.67 -3.27 -4.67
C TRP A 47 -12.10 -3.84 -4.71
N CYS A 48 -12.94 -3.38 -5.64
CA CYS A 48 -14.31 -3.88 -5.83
C CYS A 48 -14.39 -5.35 -6.27
N ASP A 49 -13.32 -5.86 -6.88
CA ASP A 49 -13.24 -7.22 -7.40
C ASP A 49 -12.62 -8.20 -6.39
N ALA A 50 -12.43 -7.75 -5.14
CA ALA A 50 -11.93 -8.59 -4.06
C ALA A 50 -12.89 -9.77 -3.77
N PRO A 51 -12.37 -11.00 -3.62
CA PRO A 51 -13.17 -12.15 -3.21
C PRO A 51 -13.94 -11.88 -1.91
N LYS A 52 -15.20 -12.32 -1.85
CA LYS A 52 -16.12 -12.04 -0.73
C LYS A 52 -15.64 -12.63 0.59
N GLU A 53 -14.82 -13.68 0.52
CA GLU A 53 -14.21 -14.39 1.63
C GLU A 53 -13.31 -13.47 2.48
N TYR A 54 -12.72 -12.43 1.88
CA TYR A 54 -11.91 -11.44 2.62
C TYR A 54 -12.76 -10.35 3.30
N GLY A 55 -14.04 -10.29 2.98
CA GLY A 55 -14.98 -9.30 3.48
C GLY A 55 -15.13 -8.08 2.55
N PRO A 56 -15.79 -7.01 3.04
CA PRO A 56 -16.18 -5.89 2.18
C PRO A 56 -14.98 -5.14 1.56
N PRO A 57 -14.98 -4.84 0.26
CA PRO A 57 -13.96 -4.05 -0.44
C PRO A 57 -13.55 -2.77 0.30
N LYS A 58 -14.55 -2.04 0.82
CA LYS A 58 -14.33 -0.78 1.56
C LYS A 58 -13.49 -0.99 2.81
N THR A 59 -13.65 -2.12 3.49
CA THR A 59 -12.88 -2.47 4.69
C THR A 59 -11.41 -2.74 4.33
N LEU A 60 -11.17 -3.48 3.24
CA LEU A 60 -9.83 -3.78 2.74
C LEU A 60 -9.10 -2.49 2.35
N TYR A 61 -9.75 -1.65 1.53
CA TYR A 61 -9.18 -0.37 1.08
C TYR A 61 -8.91 0.57 2.24
N ASN A 62 -9.88 0.79 3.14
CA ASN A 62 -9.70 1.69 4.28
C ASN A 62 -8.57 1.22 5.20
N ARG A 63 -8.42 -0.10 5.38
CA ARG A 63 -7.31 -0.65 6.15
C ARG A 63 -5.98 -0.41 5.46
N TRP A 64 -5.88 -0.78 4.18
CA TRP A 64 -4.68 -0.57 3.38
C TRP A 64 -4.25 0.89 3.38
N LYS A 65 -5.18 1.82 3.16
CA LYS A 65 -4.89 3.25 3.17
C LYS A 65 -4.36 3.71 4.54
N ARG A 66 -5.09 3.43 5.62
CA ARG A 66 -4.67 3.85 6.98
C ARG A 66 -3.32 3.26 7.39
N TRP A 67 -3.05 2.01 7.01
CA TRP A 67 -1.79 1.35 7.32
C TRP A 67 -0.63 1.88 6.47
N SER A 68 -0.90 2.25 5.22
CA SER A 68 0.07 2.92 4.35
C SER A 68 0.42 4.30 4.90
N ASP A 69 -0.59 5.11 5.22
CA ASP A 69 -0.41 6.47 5.77
C ASP A 69 0.35 6.43 7.11
N ASN A 70 0.13 5.40 7.94
CA ASN A 70 0.82 5.21 9.22
C ASN A 70 2.18 4.49 9.10
N GLY A 71 2.66 4.21 7.89
CA GLY A 71 3.94 3.55 7.62
C GLY A 71 4.03 2.09 8.11
N VAL A 72 2.89 1.42 8.34
CA VAL A 72 2.86 0.03 8.85
C VAL A 72 3.54 -0.93 7.88
N PHE A 73 3.22 -0.84 6.58
CA PHE A 73 3.83 -1.69 5.56
C PHE A 73 5.34 -1.46 5.44
N ALA A 74 5.79 -0.20 5.52
CA ALA A 74 7.22 0.11 5.52
C ALA A 74 7.93 -0.53 6.73
N ARG A 75 7.36 -0.43 7.94
CA ARG A 75 7.91 -1.09 9.14
C ARG A 75 7.97 -2.61 9.00
N ILE A 76 6.93 -3.23 8.46
CA ILE A 76 6.91 -4.67 8.18
C ILE A 76 8.08 -5.05 7.25
N MET A 77 8.23 -4.34 6.13
CA MET A 77 9.28 -4.65 5.14
C MET A 77 10.67 -4.48 5.74
N VAL A 78 10.94 -3.37 6.44
CA VAL A 78 12.22 -3.12 7.10
C VAL A 78 12.51 -4.16 8.18
N GLY A 79 11.53 -4.46 9.03
CA GLY A 79 11.70 -5.42 10.12
C GLY A 79 11.95 -6.84 9.64
N LEU A 80 11.20 -7.30 8.62
CA LEU A 80 11.40 -8.62 8.04
C LEU A 80 12.71 -8.74 7.23
N ALA A 81 13.16 -7.64 6.61
CA ALA A 81 14.44 -7.60 5.90
C ALA A 81 15.62 -7.65 6.88
N ALA A 82 15.54 -6.98 8.03
CA ALA A 82 16.59 -6.99 9.04
C ALA A 82 16.86 -8.39 9.63
N GLU A 83 15.84 -9.25 9.72
CA GLU A 83 16.01 -10.65 10.16
C GLU A 83 16.77 -11.52 9.13
N ARG A 84 16.78 -11.12 7.85
CA ARG A 84 17.47 -11.84 6.77
C ARG A 84 18.75 -11.11 6.41
N ALA A 85 19.81 -11.35 7.20
CA ALA A 85 21.15 -10.83 6.96
C ALA A 85 21.79 -11.29 5.64
N GLU A 86 21.20 -12.27 4.95
CA GLU A 86 21.58 -12.61 3.57
C GLU A 86 20.92 -11.65 2.58
N HIS A 87 21.63 -10.58 2.25
CA HIS A 87 21.27 -9.67 1.17
C HIS A 87 21.37 -10.40 -0.17
N LYS A 88 20.33 -11.16 -0.54
CA LYS A 88 20.17 -11.61 -1.91
C LYS A 88 19.89 -10.37 -2.75
N THR A 89 20.84 -9.96 -3.60
CA THR A 89 20.64 -8.86 -4.55
C THR A 89 19.50 -9.23 -5.49
N ILE A 90 18.36 -8.56 -5.37
CA ILE A 90 17.23 -8.69 -6.28
C ILE A 90 17.26 -7.45 -7.18
N MET A 91 17.48 -7.66 -8.48
CA MET A 91 17.33 -6.59 -9.47
C MET A 91 15.83 -6.38 -9.72
N ILE A 92 15.33 -5.18 -9.43
CA ILE A 92 13.96 -4.76 -9.75
C ILE A 92 14.08 -3.88 -10.99
N ASP A 93 13.56 -4.33 -12.13
CA ASP A 93 13.35 -3.48 -13.29
C ASP A 93 11.95 -2.84 -13.21
N ALA A 94 11.86 -1.57 -13.59
CA ALA A 94 10.59 -0.86 -13.71
C ALA A 94 10.53 -0.24 -15.10
N THR A 95 9.52 -0.60 -15.89
CA THR A 95 9.26 0.04 -17.18
C THR A 95 8.40 1.28 -16.95
N TYR A 96 8.97 2.46 -17.15
CA TYR A 96 8.24 3.73 -17.14
C TYR A 96 7.80 4.09 -18.56
N LEU A 97 6.48 4.17 -18.81
CA LEU A 97 5.94 4.77 -20.02
C LEU A 97 5.56 6.23 -19.74
N LYS A 98 6.21 7.18 -20.43
CA LYS A 98 5.83 8.59 -20.35
C LYS A 98 4.44 8.77 -20.96
N ALA A 99 3.47 9.24 -20.17
CA ALA A 99 2.15 9.59 -20.69
C ALA A 99 2.27 10.71 -21.74
N HIS A 100 1.48 10.63 -22.82
CA HIS A 100 1.41 11.69 -23.82
C HIS A 100 0.98 13.02 -23.17
N ARG A 101 1.51 14.16 -23.65
CA ARG A 101 1.30 15.49 -23.04
C ARG A 101 -0.17 15.83 -22.74
N THR A 102 -1.08 15.36 -23.60
CA THR A 102 -2.53 15.57 -23.46
C THR A 102 -3.15 14.81 -22.27
N ALA A 103 -2.56 13.68 -21.86
CA ALA A 103 -2.97 12.93 -20.67
C ALA A 103 -2.42 13.56 -19.37
N SER A 104 -1.26 14.23 -19.45
CA SER A 104 -0.64 14.93 -18.31
C SER A 104 -1.21 16.34 -18.06
N SER A 105 -1.98 16.90 -18.99
CA SER A 105 -2.48 18.27 -18.94
C SER A 105 -3.89 18.42 -18.37
N LEU A 106 -4.39 17.46 -17.58
CA LEU A 106 -5.60 17.71 -16.79
C LEU A 106 -5.31 18.81 -15.77
N ARG A 107 -5.62 20.05 -16.20
CA ARG A 107 -5.56 21.27 -15.41
C ARG A 107 -6.20 20.98 -14.06
N VAL A 108 -5.43 21.13 -12.98
CA VAL A 108 -5.95 21.20 -11.61
C VAL A 108 -7.18 22.10 -11.64
N LYS A 109 -8.35 21.61 -11.21
CA LYS A 109 -9.53 22.45 -11.02
C LYS A 109 -9.09 23.64 -10.16
N LYS A 110 -9.16 24.83 -10.76
CA LYS A 110 -8.72 26.14 -10.25
C LYS A 110 -8.91 26.22 -8.72
N GLY A 111 -7.80 26.27 -7.97
CA GLY A 111 -7.79 26.30 -6.51
C GLY A 111 -6.44 26.02 -5.83
N GLY A 112 -5.44 25.49 -6.55
CA GLY A 112 -4.07 25.33 -6.03
C GLY A 112 -3.27 26.63 -6.08
N VAL A 113 -2.65 26.99 -4.95
CA VAL A 113 -1.91 28.24 -4.68
C VAL A 113 -0.89 28.58 -5.78
N PRO A 114 -0.79 29.85 -6.24
CA PRO A 114 0.22 30.23 -7.23
C PRO A 114 1.63 30.17 -6.62
N ALA A 115 2.53 29.47 -7.29
CA ALA A 115 3.96 29.49 -7.01
C ALA A 115 4.50 30.91 -7.27
N ARG A 116 5.19 31.50 -6.28
CA ARG A 116 5.91 32.78 -6.43
C ARG A 116 7.20 32.53 -7.22
N SER A 117 7.22 32.88 -8.50
CA SER A 117 8.46 33.17 -9.27
C SER A 117 8.78 34.66 -9.05
N GLY A 118 9.92 35.09 -8.53
CA GLY A 118 11.27 34.96 -9.10
C GLY A 118 11.81 36.40 -9.24
N GLU A 119 12.86 36.77 -8.49
CA GLU A 119 13.49 38.09 -8.57
C GLU A 119 14.34 38.24 -9.86
N PRO A 120 14.38 39.43 -10.48
CA PRO A 120 15.20 39.66 -11.66
C PRO A 120 16.66 39.98 -11.27
N LYS A 121 17.62 39.35 -11.97
CA LYS A 121 19.04 39.74 -11.93
C LYS A 121 19.25 41.02 -12.76
N ALA A 122 19.91 42.01 -12.15
CA ALA A 122 20.37 43.25 -12.79
C ALA A 122 21.52 42.99 -13.76
N ALA A 123 21.64 43.86 -14.77
CA ALA A 123 22.73 43.94 -15.74
C ALA A 123 23.92 44.75 -15.18
#